data_AF-A0A3M7N4F6-F1
#
_entry.id   AF-A0A3M7N4F6-F1
#
_cell.length_a   1.000
_cell.length_b   1.000
_cell.length_c   1.000
_cell.angle_alpha   90.00
_cell.angle_beta   90.00
_cell.angle_gamma   90.00
#
_symmetry.space_group_name_H-M   'P 1'
#
loop_
_entity.id
_entity.type
_entity.pdbx_description
1 polymer ?
#
loop_
_entity_poly.entity_id
_entity_poly.type
_entity_poly.pdbx_seq_one_letter_code
_entity_poly.pdbx_strand_id
1 'polypeptide(L)'
;MSVSNTVVKDRKDPEWRPYFFLCLHQYKILARSFRLVQWIVPGLLTIAVQYGAINSSEANSIKKQFRADQRIRRPEGSGAGFVLDMDLAVTDWRAAQADTLAAKFEDLSLFNEFTTDIV
;
A
#
# COMPACT_ATOMS: atom_id res chain seq x y z
N MET A 1 3.62 10.56 5.49
CA MET A 1 3.15 9.20 5.88
C MET A 1 1.76 9.22 6.51
N SER A 2 1.52 10.06 7.53
CA SER A 2 0.15 10.29 8.06
C SER A 2 -0.82 10.82 6.98
N VAL A 3 -0.36 11.73 6.10
CA VAL A 3 -1.20 12.30 5.02
C VAL A 3 -1.83 11.23 4.12
N SER A 4 -1.08 10.20 3.70
CA SER A 4 -1.61 9.14 2.83
C SER A 4 -2.67 8.28 3.52
N ASN A 5 -2.48 8.00 4.80
CA ASN A 5 -3.47 7.27 5.62
C ASN A 5 -4.74 8.11 5.78
N THR A 6 -4.59 9.39 6.12
CA THR A 6 -5.70 10.32 6.35
C THR A 6 -6.50 10.60 5.07
N VAL A 7 -5.87 10.86 3.92
CA VAL A 7 -6.59 11.14 2.66
C VAL A 7 -7.36 9.94 2.12
N VAL A 8 -6.89 8.72 2.44
CA VAL A 8 -7.57 7.49 2.03
C VAL A 8 -8.80 7.23 2.91
N LYS A 9 -8.73 7.57 4.21
CA LYS A 9 -9.80 7.34 5.19
C LYS A 9 -10.83 8.46 5.23
N ASP A 10 -10.38 9.72 5.23
CA ASP A 10 -11.23 10.91 5.15
C ASP A 10 -11.13 11.52 3.75
N ARG A 11 -12.10 11.17 2.91
CA ARG A 11 -12.19 11.58 1.49
C ARG A 11 -13.09 12.80 1.27
N LYS A 12 -13.31 13.64 2.29
CA LYS A 12 -14.09 14.88 2.17
C LYS A 12 -13.43 15.89 1.22
N ASP A 13 -12.11 15.89 1.15
CA ASP A 13 -11.36 16.68 0.18
C ASP A 13 -11.52 16.03 -1.22
N PRO A 14 -12.09 16.71 -2.22
CA PRO A 14 -12.23 16.17 -3.57
C PRO A 14 -10.87 15.83 -4.22
N GLU A 15 -9.77 16.39 -3.75
CA GLU A 15 -8.40 16.16 -4.27
C GLU A 15 -7.68 14.98 -3.59
N TRP A 16 -8.35 14.22 -2.72
CA TRP A 16 -7.75 13.09 -2.00
C TRP A 16 -7.03 12.10 -2.93
N ARG A 17 -7.61 11.85 -4.11
CA ARG A 17 -7.10 10.86 -5.06
C ARG A 17 -5.83 11.33 -5.78
N PRO A 18 -5.77 12.54 -6.35
CA PRO A 18 -4.52 13.15 -6.79
C PRO A 18 -3.42 13.14 -5.72
N TYR A 19 -3.72 13.51 -4.47
CA TYR A 19 -2.73 13.50 -3.38
C TYR A 19 -2.23 12.09 -3.06
N PHE A 20 -3.12 11.09 -3.07
CA PHE A 20 -2.74 9.70 -2.88
C PHE A 20 -1.78 9.21 -3.97
N PHE A 21 -2.08 9.47 -5.24
CA PHE A 21 -1.20 9.10 -6.35
C PHE A 21 0.15 9.84 -6.33
N LEU A 22 0.16 11.12 -5.96
CA LEU A 22 1.39 11.87 -5.77
C LEU A 22 2.27 11.23 -4.69
N CYS A 23 1.68 10.80 -3.57
CA CYS A 23 2.40 10.09 -2.51
C CYS A 23 3.03 8.79 -3.04
N LEU A 24 2.27 7.97 -3.76
CA LEU A 24 2.79 6.73 -4.37
C LEU A 24 3.93 7.01 -5.35
N HIS A 25 3.81 8.06 -6.16
CA HIS A 25 4.86 8.47 -7.08
C HIS A 25 6.14 8.91 -6.35
N GLN A 26 6.04 9.65 -5.26
CA GLN A 26 7.19 10.02 -4.46
C GLN A 26 7.87 8.78 -3.84
N TYR A 27 7.10 7.82 -3.34
CA TYR A 27 7.65 6.56 -2.87
C TYR A 27 8.38 5.79 -3.98
N LYS A 28 7.92 5.85 -5.24
CA LYS A 28 8.64 5.25 -6.37
C LYS A 28 10.04 5.86 -6.55
N ILE A 29 10.17 7.17 -6.39
CA ILE A 29 11.47 7.86 -6.45
C ILE A 29 12.34 7.42 -5.27
N LEU A 30 11.81 7.41 -4.04
CA LEU A 30 12.54 7.01 -2.83
C LEU A 30 12.99 5.55 -2.85
N ALA A 31 12.22 4.64 -3.48
CA ALA A 31 12.54 3.23 -3.56
C ALA A 31 13.89 2.94 -4.23
N ARG A 32 14.40 3.86 -5.06
CA ARG A 32 15.74 3.77 -5.67
C ARG A 32 16.87 3.79 -4.64
N SER A 33 16.66 4.45 -3.51
CA SER A 33 17.67 4.64 -2.47
C SER A 33 17.31 3.92 -1.16
N PHE A 34 16.04 3.62 -0.91
CA PHE A 34 15.56 3.05 0.34
C PHE A 34 14.73 1.78 0.11
N ARG A 35 15.28 0.63 0.50
CA ARG A 35 14.63 -0.69 0.38
C ARG A 35 13.33 -0.82 1.18
N LEU A 36 13.19 -0.09 2.29
CA LEU A 36 12.00 -0.08 3.14
C LEU A 36 10.72 0.26 2.37
N VAL A 37 10.83 1.06 1.30
CA VAL A 37 9.69 1.51 0.51
C VAL A 37 8.91 0.37 -0.15
N GLN A 38 9.57 -0.78 -0.34
CA GLN A 38 8.91 -1.97 -0.88
C GLN A 38 7.80 -2.52 0.02
N TRP A 39 7.81 -2.20 1.32
CA TRP A 39 6.73 -2.54 2.25
C TRP A 39 5.68 -1.44 2.32
N ILE A 40 6.10 -0.18 2.17
CA ILE A 40 5.22 0.98 2.30
C ILE A 40 4.12 0.98 1.23
N VAL A 41 4.49 0.81 -0.05
CA VAL A 41 3.53 0.94 -1.14
C VAL A 41 2.45 -0.14 -1.09
N PRO A 42 2.76 -1.45 -0.99
CA PRO A 42 1.73 -2.46 -0.81
C PRO A 42 0.91 -2.24 0.47
N GLY A 43 1.52 -1.79 1.56
CA GLY A 43 0.79 -1.49 2.78
C GLY A 43 -0.21 -0.33 2.65
N LEU A 44 0.17 0.75 1.96
CA LEU A 44 -0.74 1.85 1.63
C LEU A 44 -1.88 1.42 0.71
N LEU A 45 -1.60 0.54 -0.25
CA LEU A 45 -2.62 -0.03 -1.13
C LEU A 45 -3.60 -0.94 -0.35
N THR A 46 -3.12 -1.70 0.63
CA THR A 46 -4.00 -2.48 1.54
C THR A 46 -4.98 -1.56 2.27
N ILE A 47 -4.49 -0.47 2.85
CA ILE A 47 -5.35 0.51 3.54
C ILE A 47 -6.37 1.09 2.54
N ALA A 48 -5.93 1.45 1.34
CA ALA A 48 -6.82 1.99 0.31
C ALA A 48 -7.93 1.02 -0.13
N VAL A 49 -7.63 -0.28 -0.20
CA VAL A 49 -8.64 -1.31 -0.48
C VAL A 49 -9.57 -1.50 0.72
N GLN A 50 -9.04 -1.62 1.94
CA GLN A 50 -9.83 -1.86 3.15
C GLN A 50 -10.84 -0.75 3.44
N TYR A 51 -10.48 0.50 3.14
CA TYR A 51 -11.36 1.66 3.32
C TYR A 51 -12.21 1.97 2.08
N GLY A 52 -12.16 1.13 1.05
CA GLY A 52 -12.95 1.28 -0.18
C GLY A 52 -12.59 2.54 -0.97
N ALA A 53 -11.35 3.02 -0.87
CA ALA A 53 -10.83 4.13 -1.67
C ALA A 53 -10.54 3.69 -3.11
N ILE A 54 -10.03 2.47 -3.28
CA ILE A 54 -9.83 1.79 -4.56
C ILE A 54 -10.25 0.33 -4.43
N ASN A 55 -10.52 -0.34 -5.55
CA ASN A 55 -10.77 -1.79 -5.54
C ASN A 55 -9.46 -2.59 -5.69
N SER A 56 -9.53 -3.90 -5.44
CA SER A 56 -8.36 -4.80 -5.52
C SER A 56 -7.71 -4.85 -6.90
N SER A 57 -8.50 -4.77 -7.99
CA SER A 57 -7.99 -4.79 -9.36
C SER A 57 -7.19 -3.54 -9.69
N GLU A 58 -7.69 -2.36 -9.29
CA GLU A 58 -6.97 -1.09 -9.41
C GLU A 58 -5.68 -1.11 -8.58
N ALA A 59 -5.75 -1.58 -7.33
CA ALA A 59 -4.58 -1.68 -6.47
C ALA A 59 -3.50 -2.61 -7.05
N ASN A 60 -3.90 -3.76 -7.61
CA ASN A 60 -3.00 -4.69 -8.30
C ASN A 60 -2.34 -4.06 -9.53
N SER A 61 -3.10 -3.31 -10.32
CA SER A 61 -2.59 -2.58 -11.49
C SER A 61 -1.52 -1.56 -11.08
N ILE A 62 -1.78 -0.79 -10.01
CA ILE A 62 -0.83 0.18 -9.46
C ILE A 62 0.45 -0.51 -8.98
N LYS A 63 0.32 -1.62 -8.24
CA LYS A 63 1.49 -2.39 -7.76
C LYS A 63 2.34 -2.95 -8.90
N LYS A 64 1.70 -3.45 -9.98
CA LYS A 64 2.41 -3.94 -11.18
C LYS A 64 3.23 -2.82 -11.83
N GLN A 65 2.65 -1.64 -12.01
CA GLN A 65 3.37 -0.46 -12.51
C GLN A 65 4.54 -0.07 -11.61
N PHE A 66 4.33 -0.09 -10.29
CA PHE A 66 5.37 0.22 -9.31
C PHE A 66 6.56 -0.74 -9.37
N ARG A 67 6.31 -2.05 -9.58
CA ARG A 67 7.37 -3.07 -9.71
C ARG A 67 8.09 -3.03 -11.07
N ALA A 68 7.36 -2.78 -12.16
CA ALA A 68 7.95 -2.76 -13.52
C ALA A 68 9.08 -1.72 -13.66
N ASP A 69 8.95 -0.60 -12.96
CA ASP A 69 9.93 0.49 -12.97
C ASP A 69 11.11 0.28 -12.00
N GLN A 70 11.07 -0.78 -11.19
CA GLN A 70 12.08 -1.07 -10.19
C GLN A 70 12.82 -2.37 -10.56
N ARG A 71 14.05 -2.24 -11.06
CA ARG A 71 15.04 -3.34 -11.16
C ARG A 71 15.52 -3.84 -9.78
N ILE A 72 14.65 -3.81 -8.77
CA ILE A 72 15.01 -4.00 -7.37
C ILE A 72 14.44 -5.33 -6.91
N ARG A 73 15.33 -6.29 -6.63
CA ARG A 73 15.00 -7.57 -6.00
C ARG A 73 14.31 -7.30 -4.64
N ARG A 74 13.35 -8.15 -4.24
CA ARG A 74 12.72 -8.07 -2.91
C ARG A 74 13.83 -8.02 -1.86
N PRO A 75 13.87 -7.01 -0.97
CA PRO A 75 14.96 -6.84 -0.04
C PRO A 75 14.90 -7.95 0.99
N GLU A 76 16.05 -8.48 1.35
CA GLU A 76 16.22 -9.24 2.58
C GLU A 76 16.06 -8.26 3.74
N GLY A 77 15.10 -8.50 4.64
CA GLY A 77 14.77 -7.64 5.77
C GLY A 77 13.26 -7.56 6.05
N SER A 78 12.91 -6.88 7.15
CA SER A 78 11.53 -6.67 7.58
C SER A 78 11.21 -5.17 7.59
N GLY A 79 9.96 -4.83 7.26
CA GLY A 79 9.39 -3.49 7.44
C GLY A 79 8.90 -3.22 8.87
N ALA A 80 9.27 -4.08 9.83
CA ALA A 80 8.84 -4.00 11.20
C ALA A 80 9.21 -2.65 11.84
N GLY A 81 8.30 -2.17 12.68
CA GLY A 81 8.40 -0.88 13.36
C GLY A 81 7.98 0.32 12.51
N PHE A 82 7.77 0.16 11.20
CA PHE A 82 7.26 1.25 10.36
C PHE A 82 5.74 1.23 10.29
N VAL A 83 5.09 2.09 11.06
CA VAL A 83 3.62 2.17 11.14
C VAL A 83 3.04 3.00 10.00
N LEU A 84 2.12 2.39 9.24
CA LEU A 84 1.40 3.06 8.15
C LEU A 84 0.01 3.50 8.58
N ASP A 85 -0.68 2.65 9.35
CA ASP A 85 -2.03 2.94 9.83
C ASP A 85 -1.98 3.38 11.30
N MET A 86 -1.89 4.69 11.52
CA MET A 86 -1.80 5.25 12.87
C MET A 86 -3.07 5.03 13.71
N ASP A 87 -4.25 4.96 13.08
CA ASP A 87 -5.49 4.73 13.81
C ASP A 87 -5.57 3.28 14.28
N LEU A 88 -5.19 2.34 13.41
CA LEU A 88 -5.10 0.93 13.77
C LEU A 88 -4.04 0.70 14.84
N ALA A 89 -2.92 1.43 14.79
CA ALA A 89 -1.81 1.28 15.73
C ALA A 89 -2.17 1.54 17.19
N VAL A 90 -3.24 2.32 17.45
CA VAL A 90 -3.78 2.55 18.80
C VAL A 90 -4.30 1.26 19.43
N THR A 91 -4.86 0.37 18.61
CA THR A 91 -5.52 -0.88 19.06
C THR A 91 -4.66 -2.12 18.79
N ASP A 92 -3.97 -2.14 17.65
CA ASP A 92 -3.06 -3.21 17.25
C ASP A 92 -1.85 -2.63 16.51
N TRP A 93 -0.80 -2.34 17.29
CA TRP A 93 0.46 -1.81 16.79
C TRP A 93 1.11 -2.71 15.73
N ARG A 94 1.00 -4.04 15.86
CA ARG A 94 1.61 -4.96 14.90
C ARG A 94 0.86 -4.97 13.58
N ALA A 95 -0.47 -5.03 13.62
CA ALA A 95 -1.30 -5.04 12.42
C ALA A 95 -1.18 -3.75 11.58
N ALA A 96 -0.76 -2.65 12.19
CA ALA A 96 -0.56 -1.35 11.55
C ALA A 96 0.80 -1.18 10.84
N GLN A 97 1.71 -2.15 10.96
CA GLN A 97 3.05 -2.06 10.39
C GLN A 97 3.08 -2.34 8.88
N ALA A 98 4.05 -1.73 8.21
CA ALA A 98 4.19 -1.76 6.76
C ALA A 98 4.36 -3.18 6.21
N ASP A 99 5.12 -4.03 6.90
CA ASP A 99 5.31 -5.42 6.47
C ASP A 99 4.03 -6.26 6.63
N THR A 100 3.32 -6.09 7.75
CA THR A 100 2.06 -6.78 8.03
C THR A 100 0.97 -6.38 7.03
N LEU A 101 0.83 -5.08 6.76
CA LEU A 101 -0.12 -4.57 5.76
C LEU A 101 0.29 -4.97 4.34
N ALA A 102 1.58 -5.01 4.03
CA ALA A 102 2.07 -5.49 2.74
C ALA A 102 1.83 -6.99 2.54
N ALA A 103 1.97 -7.81 3.60
CA ALA A 103 1.64 -9.23 3.55
C ALA A 103 0.14 -9.43 3.27
N LYS A 104 -0.73 -8.70 3.97
CA LYS A 104 -2.18 -8.68 3.69
C LYS A 104 -2.50 -8.28 2.24
N PHE A 105 -1.69 -7.41 1.64
CA PHE A 105 -1.86 -7.05 0.24
C PHE A 105 -1.68 -8.25 -0.69
N GLU A 106 -0.66 -9.08 -0.44
CA GLU A 106 -0.40 -10.29 -1.24
C GLU A 106 -1.58 -11.27 -1.10
N ASP A 107 -2.13 -11.43 0.10
CA ASP A 107 -3.31 -12.28 0.33
C ASP A 107 -4.55 -11.77 -0.43
N LEU A 108 -4.80 -10.45 -0.40
CA LEU A 108 -5.89 -9.81 -1.16
C LEU A 108 -5.69 -9.94 -2.68
N SER A 109 -4.44 -9.86 -3.13
CA SER A 109 -4.07 -9.99 -4.55
C SER A 109 -4.36 -11.40 -5.05
N LEU A 110 -3.95 -12.43 -4.29
CA LEU A 110 -4.21 -13.84 -4.56
C LEU A 110 -5.71 -14.14 -4.59
N PHE A 111 -6.46 -13.66 -3.60
CA PHE A 111 -7.91 -13.87 -3.55
C PHE A 111 -8.62 -13.29 -4.79
N ASN A 112 -8.21 -12.11 -5.24
CA ASN A 112 -8.80 -11.48 -6.41
C ASN A 112 -8.51 -12.28 -7.70
N GLU A 113 -7.30 -12.83 -7.85
CA GLU A 113 -6.90 -13.67 -9.00
C GLU A 113 -7.84 -14.88 -9.14
N PHE A 114 -8.15 -15.58 -8.04
CA PHE A 114 -9.07 -16.73 -8.05
C PHE A 114 -10.54 -16.38 -8.35
N THR A 115 -10.96 -15.15 -8.09
CA THR A 115 -12.36 -14.72 -8.34
C THR A 115 -12.59 -14.18 -9.76
N THR A 116 -11.54 -13.76 -10.47
CA THR A 116 -11.65 -13.28 -11.87
C THR A 116 -11.62 -14.38 -12.93
N ASP A 117 -11.21 -15.61 -12.57
CA ASP A 117 -11.16 -16.77 -13.49
C ASP A 117 -12.46 -17.62 -13.50
N ILE A 118 -13.55 -17.14 -12.88
CA ILE A 118 -14.84 -17.86 -12.78
C ILE A 118 -15.99 -17.10 -13.48
N VAL A 119 -15.71 -16.40 -14.58
CA VAL A 119 -16.77 -15.81 -15.43
C VAL A 119 -16.63 -16.28 -16.87
#